data_AF-A0A445CJC9-F1
#
_entry.id   AF-A0A445CJC9-F1
#
_cell.length_a   1.000
_cell.length_b   1.000
_cell.length_c   1.000
_cell.angle_alpha   90.00
_cell.angle_beta   90.00
_cell.angle_gamma   90.00
#
_symmetry.space_group_name_H-M   'P 1'
#
loop_
_entity.id
_entity.type
_entity.pdbx_description
1 polymer ?
#
loop_
_entity_poly.entity_id
_entity_poly.type
_entity_poly.pdbx_seq_one_letter_code
_entity_poly.pdbx_strand_id
1 'polypeptide(L)'
;MPLHDRTIPYLERAGLYHLARLNSHWFWLDEPLLGLPVDGEAVSGCLGEFETYIEGGRPAWEWFQDLFSELPPPNKVKQMTVHFTWFHERFSVLPPDANEETVRIYARAYIMMLLSTQLFGDKSANRVHIRWLPFVANLDEMGRYSWGSAALAWLYRCMCRVANRNVTNHAMKVDSFFINLVTHSNRGGLQQSNGTVHG
;
A
#
# COMPACT_ATOMS: atom_id res chain seq x y z
N MET A 1 1.67 4.22 -17.18
CA MET A 1 1.97 5.62 -16.81
C MET A 1 3.48 5.81 -16.71
N PRO A 2 4.08 6.70 -17.53
CA PRO A 2 5.49 7.05 -17.41
C PRO A 2 5.76 7.69 -16.05
N LEU A 3 6.86 7.31 -15.41
CA LEU A 3 7.27 7.89 -14.14
C LEU A 3 7.82 9.31 -14.41
N HIS A 4 7.24 10.31 -13.76
CA HIS A 4 7.64 11.71 -13.94
C HIS A 4 8.73 12.07 -12.92
N ASP A 5 9.79 12.76 -13.32
CA ASP A 5 10.94 13.05 -12.44
C ASP A 5 10.54 13.76 -11.13
N ARG A 6 9.55 14.65 -11.21
CA ARG A 6 9.00 15.36 -10.05
C ARG A 6 8.31 14.46 -9.00
N THR A 7 7.86 13.26 -9.35
CA THR A 7 7.25 12.32 -8.39
C THR A 7 8.27 11.36 -7.77
N ILE A 8 9.48 11.26 -8.34
CA ILE A 8 10.55 10.36 -7.87
C ILE A 8 10.89 10.58 -6.38
N PRO A 9 11.09 11.82 -5.88
CA PRO A 9 11.47 12.02 -4.48
C PRO A 9 10.41 11.52 -3.48
N TYR A 10 9.13 11.45 -3.87
CA TYR A 10 8.08 10.88 -3.03
C TYR A 10 8.14 9.35 -3.02
N LEU A 11 8.48 8.73 -4.14
CA LEU A 11 8.63 7.28 -4.24
C LEU A 11 9.87 6.76 -3.52
N GLU A 12 10.96 7.52 -3.55
CA GLU A 12 12.17 7.22 -2.80
C GLU A 12 11.89 7.26 -1.29
N ARG A 13 11.25 8.34 -0.81
CA ARG A 13 10.82 8.45 0.60
C ARG A 13 9.86 7.36 1.03
N ALA A 14 8.96 6.94 0.15
CA ALA A 14 8.04 5.83 0.43
C ALA A 14 8.71 4.44 0.41
N GLY A 15 9.99 4.33 -0.01
CA GLY A 15 10.66 3.04 -0.21
C GLY A 15 10.10 2.23 -1.37
N LEU A 16 9.38 2.87 -2.30
CA LEU A 16 8.69 2.24 -3.43
C LEU A 16 9.37 2.55 -4.77
N TYR A 17 10.45 3.33 -4.78
CA TYR A 17 11.13 3.74 -6.01
C TYR A 17 11.63 2.58 -6.85
N HIS A 18 12.25 1.57 -6.25
CA HIS A 18 12.73 0.40 -7.00
C HIS A 18 11.58 -0.35 -7.69
N LEU A 19 10.46 -0.52 -6.99
CA LEU A 19 9.25 -1.11 -7.55
C LEU A 19 8.66 -0.23 -8.69
N ALA A 20 8.66 1.09 -8.52
CA ALA A 20 8.22 2.04 -9.54
C ALA A 20 9.12 2.07 -10.78
N ARG A 21 10.45 1.93 -10.60
CA ARG A 21 11.43 1.92 -11.69
C ARG A 21 11.30 0.67 -12.56
N LEU A 22 11.10 -0.49 -11.95
CA LEU A 22 10.85 -1.75 -12.66
C LEU A 22 9.57 -1.68 -13.52
N ASN A 23 8.62 -0.81 -13.17
CA ASN A 23 7.38 -0.58 -13.92
C ASN A 23 7.58 0.17 -15.26
N SER A 24 8.76 0.75 -15.51
CA SER A 24 9.06 1.50 -16.74
C SER A 24 9.44 0.62 -17.95
N HIS A 25 9.59 -0.70 -17.74
CA HIS A 25 9.78 -1.70 -18.80
C HIS A 25 8.82 -2.88 -18.52
N TRP A 26 7.83 -3.10 -19.38
CA TRP A 26 6.86 -4.18 -19.19
C TRP A 26 7.35 -5.53 -19.74
N PHE A 27 6.93 -6.58 -19.03
CA PHE A 27 7.02 -8.02 -19.28
C PHE A 27 8.40 -8.65 -19.05
N TRP A 28 8.41 -9.60 -18.10
CA TRP A 28 9.52 -10.43 -17.61
C TRP A 28 10.39 -9.76 -16.55
N LEU A 29 10.07 -10.01 -15.27
CA LEU A 29 10.99 -10.61 -14.30
C LEU A 29 10.33 -10.83 -12.93
N ASP A 30 10.67 -11.97 -12.33
CA ASP A 30 10.24 -12.53 -11.05
C ASP A 30 10.78 -11.79 -9.80
N GLU A 31 11.18 -10.52 -9.90
CA GLU A 31 11.91 -9.83 -8.81
C GLU A 31 11.31 -8.47 -8.35
N PRO A 32 10.00 -8.36 -8.04
CA PRO A 32 9.42 -7.12 -7.50
C PRO A 32 9.81 -6.84 -6.04
N LEU A 33 10.38 -7.81 -5.31
CA LEU A 33 10.58 -7.72 -3.86
C LEU A 33 11.96 -7.20 -3.43
N LEU A 34 12.98 -7.27 -4.30
CA LEU A 34 14.39 -6.99 -3.94
C LEU A 34 14.69 -5.55 -3.50
N GLY A 35 13.72 -4.63 -3.58
CA GLY A 35 13.90 -3.22 -3.23
C GLY A 35 12.91 -2.66 -2.22
N LEU A 36 12.06 -3.50 -1.61
CA LEU A 36 11.09 -3.03 -0.62
C LEU A 36 11.69 -3.03 0.80
N PRO A 37 11.40 -2.01 1.63
CA PRO A 37 11.84 -2.00 3.02
C PRO A 37 11.22 -3.17 3.79
N VAL A 38 12.08 -3.98 4.40
CA VAL A 38 11.69 -5.14 5.23
C VAL A 38 11.64 -4.77 6.72
N ASP A 39 12.42 -3.78 7.13
CA ASP A 39 12.35 -3.21 8.47
C ASP A 39 11.26 -2.13 8.55
N GLY A 40 10.62 -2.00 9.72
CA GLY A 40 9.61 -0.97 9.97
C GLY A 40 8.29 -1.48 10.55
N GLU A 41 7.31 -0.58 10.60
CA GLU A 41 5.99 -0.85 11.17
C GLU A 41 5.16 -1.77 10.26
N ALA A 42 4.30 -2.59 10.88
CA ALA A 42 3.43 -3.48 10.14
C ALA A 42 2.32 -2.68 9.44
N VAL A 43 2.12 -2.93 8.14
CA VAL A 43 1.05 -2.32 7.31
C VAL A 43 -0.36 -2.77 7.76
N SER A 44 -0.46 -3.71 8.70
CA SER A 44 -1.67 -4.50 8.93
C SER A 44 -2.75 -3.88 9.79
N GLY A 45 -2.39 -3.00 10.75
CA GLY A 45 -3.36 -2.36 11.65
C GLY A 45 -4.41 -1.54 10.88
N CYS A 46 -4.02 -0.97 9.74
CA CYS A 46 -4.87 -0.09 8.93
C CYS A 46 -5.79 -0.84 7.94
N LEU A 47 -5.58 -2.14 7.73
CA LEU A 47 -6.31 -2.91 6.70
C LEU A 47 -7.62 -3.55 7.20
N GLY A 48 -7.71 -3.83 8.51
CA GLY A 48 -8.88 -4.45 9.15
C GLY A 48 -9.91 -3.44 9.66
N GLU A 49 -9.46 -2.24 10.04
CA GLU A 49 -10.27 -1.16 10.63
C GLU A 49 -10.15 0.14 9.81
N PHE A 50 -10.13 0.00 8.48
CA PHE A 50 -9.97 1.14 7.58
C PHE A 50 -11.00 2.26 7.86
N GLU A 51 -12.24 1.91 8.18
CA GLU A 51 -13.30 2.88 8.53
C GLU A 51 -13.04 3.61 9.86
N THR A 52 -12.30 2.98 10.78
CA THR A 52 -11.93 3.56 12.09
C THR A 52 -10.66 4.41 12.01
N TYR A 53 -9.76 4.11 11.08
CA TYR A 53 -8.49 4.83 10.87
C TYR A 53 -8.61 6.10 10.04
N ILE A 54 -9.78 6.36 9.44
CA ILE A 54 -10.06 7.68 8.87
C ILE A 54 -10.17 8.64 10.05
N GLU A 55 -9.23 9.58 10.16
CA GLU A 55 -9.19 10.57 11.25
C GLU A 55 -10.59 11.13 11.53
N GLY A 56 -11.10 10.88 12.74
CA GLY A 56 -12.38 11.41 13.20
C GLY A 56 -13.64 10.69 12.70
N GLY A 57 -13.55 9.48 12.13
CA GLY A 57 -14.71 8.71 11.68
C GLY A 57 -15.37 9.29 10.42
N ARG A 58 -14.62 10.07 9.65
CA ARG A 58 -15.11 10.67 8.41
C ARG A 58 -15.36 9.61 7.33
N PRO A 59 -16.28 9.83 6.38
CA PRO A 59 -16.46 8.95 5.23
C PRO A 59 -15.19 8.87 4.37
N ALA A 60 -14.80 7.66 3.97
CA ALA A 60 -13.61 7.40 3.16
C ALA A 60 -13.57 8.22 1.86
N TRP A 61 -14.73 8.48 1.28
CA TRP A 61 -14.87 9.25 0.05
C TRP A 61 -14.69 10.75 0.24
N GLU A 62 -15.03 11.30 1.41
CA GLU A 62 -14.68 12.70 1.71
C GLU A 62 -13.17 12.86 1.81
N TRP A 63 -12.48 11.91 2.45
CA TRP A 63 -11.02 11.95 2.53
C TRP A 63 -10.35 11.76 1.17
N PHE A 64 -10.94 10.92 0.31
CA PHE A 64 -10.54 10.84 -1.09
C PHE A 64 -10.63 12.21 -1.76
N GLN A 65 -11.74 12.92 -1.58
CA GLN A 65 -11.92 14.25 -2.16
C GLN A 65 -10.89 15.26 -1.64
N ASP A 66 -10.54 15.24 -0.35
CA ASP A 66 -9.49 16.12 0.19
C ASP A 66 -8.12 15.84 -0.43
N LEU A 67 -7.77 14.55 -0.57
CA LEU A 67 -6.45 14.14 -1.03
C LEU A 67 -6.25 14.26 -2.54
N PHE A 68 -7.33 14.21 -3.32
CA PHE A 68 -7.31 14.24 -4.79
C PHE A 68 -8.00 15.45 -5.42
N SER A 69 -8.64 16.29 -4.60
CA SER A 69 -9.45 17.45 -4.99
C SER A 69 -10.65 17.14 -5.90
N GLU A 70 -10.94 15.87 -6.16
CA GLU A 70 -11.97 15.41 -7.09
C GLU A 70 -12.49 14.03 -6.68
N LEU A 71 -13.76 13.74 -6.99
CA LEU A 71 -14.37 12.44 -6.79
C LEU A 71 -14.53 11.70 -8.13
N PRO A 72 -14.30 10.37 -8.16
CA PRO A 72 -14.61 9.57 -9.32
C PRO A 72 -16.12 9.58 -9.62
N PRO A 73 -16.50 9.50 -10.91
CA PRO A 73 -17.89 9.32 -11.29
C PRO A 73 -18.50 8.06 -10.63
N PRO A 74 -19.78 8.06 -10.23
CA PRO A 74 -20.40 6.92 -9.53
C PRO A 74 -20.31 5.59 -10.30
N ASN A 75 -20.34 5.63 -11.64
CA ASN A 75 -20.21 4.43 -12.48
C ASN A 75 -18.78 3.86 -12.53
N LYS A 76 -17.78 4.58 -12.03
CA LYS A 76 -16.39 4.13 -11.87
C LYS A 76 -16.11 3.64 -10.44
N VAL A 77 -17.06 3.80 -9.53
CA VAL A 77 -16.94 3.35 -8.14
C VAL A 77 -17.69 2.03 -7.95
N LYS A 78 -17.08 1.11 -7.19
CA LYS A 78 -17.80 -0.07 -6.66
C LYS A 78 -17.29 -0.33 -5.25
N GLN A 79 -18.18 -0.26 -4.27
CA GLN A 79 -17.83 -0.41 -2.85
C GLN A 79 -16.68 0.54 -2.47
N MET A 80 -15.53 0.00 -2.06
CA MET A 80 -14.32 0.73 -1.65
C MET A 80 -13.22 0.69 -2.72
N THR A 81 -13.63 0.69 -4.00
CA THR A 81 -12.71 0.64 -5.14
C THR A 81 -13.11 1.62 -6.23
N VAL A 82 -12.09 2.17 -6.90
CA VAL A 82 -12.20 2.98 -8.11
C VAL A 82 -11.68 2.19 -9.29
N HIS A 83 -12.33 2.30 -10.46
CA HIS A 83 -11.88 1.65 -11.67
C HIS A 83 -10.49 2.17 -12.08
N PHE A 84 -9.55 1.25 -12.32
CA PHE A 84 -8.16 1.57 -12.65
C PHE A 84 -8.06 2.50 -13.87
N THR A 85 -8.85 2.26 -14.92
CA THR A 85 -8.74 3.06 -16.15
C THR A 85 -9.05 4.53 -15.91
N TRP A 86 -10.07 4.84 -15.10
CA TRP A 86 -10.41 6.23 -14.77
C TRP A 86 -9.27 6.86 -13.95
N PHE A 87 -8.78 6.12 -12.95
CA PHE A 87 -7.72 6.59 -12.07
C PHE A 87 -6.42 6.85 -12.86
N HIS A 88 -6.07 5.93 -13.77
CA HIS A 88 -4.94 6.05 -14.67
C HIS A 88 -5.10 7.24 -15.62
N GLU A 89 -6.22 7.32 -16.35
CA GLU A 89 -6.48 8.43 -17.29
C GLU A 89 -6.37 9.79 -16.57
N ARG A 90 -6.98 9.91 -15.40
CA ARG A 90 -7.04 11.16 -14.64
C ARG A 90 -5.68 11.67 -14.14
N PHE A 91 -4.79 10.75 -13.76
CA PHE A 91 -3.49 11.07 -13.17
C PHE A 91 -2.31 10.68 -14.07
N SER A 92 -2.56 10.36 -15.35
CA SER A 92 -1.54 9.89 -16.28
C SER A 92 -0.56 10.98 -16.74
N VAL A 93 -1.00 12.24 -16.79
CA VAL A 93 -0.23 13.36 -17.34
C VAL A 93 -0.18 14.48 -16.31
N LEU A 94 1.00 14.70 -15.73
CA LEU A 94 1.24 15.83 -14.84
C LEU A 94 1.33 17.13 -15.66
N PRO A 95 0.58 18.19 -15.32
CA PRO A 95 0.71 19.48 -16.00
C PRO A 95 2.14 20.04 -15.87
N PRO A 96 2.70 20.66 -16.92
CA PRO A 96 4.07 21.19 -16.90
C PRO A 96 4.26 22.32 -15.86
N ASP A 97 3.20 23.07 -15.59
CA ASP A 97 3.12 24.19 -14.65
C ASP A 97 2.57 23.79 -13.26
N ALA A 98 2.48 22.48 -12.98
CA ALA A 98 1.95 21.97 -11.72
C ALA A 98 2.71 22.53 -10.51
N ASN A 99 1.97 23.06 -9.53
CA ASN A 99 2.53 23.43 -8.23
C ASN A 99 2.88 22.17 -7.39
N GLU A 100 3.55 22.35 -6.26
CA GLU A 100 3.98 21.21 -5.44
C GLU A 100 2.81 20.38 -4.91
N GLU A 101 1.69 21.03 -4.55
CA GLU A 101 0.47 20.34 -4.11
C GLU A 101 -0.08 19.40 -5.18
N THR A 102 -0.13 19.86 -6.43
CA THR A 102 -0.52 19.04 -7.58
C THR A 102 0.44 17.87 -7.76
N VAL A 103 1.75 18.09 -7.65
CA VAL A 103 2.73 16.99 -7.71
C VAL A 103 2.46 15.95 -6.63
N ARG A 104 2.15 16.37 -5.39
CA ARG A 104 1.80 15.44 -4.31
C ARG A 104 0.54 14.64 -4.65
N ILE A 105 -0.50 15.25 -5.20
CA ILE A 105 -1.71 14.54 -5.65
C ILE A 105 -1.35 13.44 -6.65
N TYR A 106 -0.51 13.75 -7.64
CA TYR A 106 -0.08 12.77 -8.65
C TYR A 106 0.82 11.67 -8.07
N ALA A 107 1.69 12.01 -7.10
CA ALA A 107 2.50 11.02 -6.39
C ALA A 107 1.61 10.05 -5.58
N ARG A 108 0.61 10.56 -4.85
CA ARG A 108 -0.40 9.75 -4.13
C ARG A 108 -1.11 8.81 -5.09
N ALA A 109 -1.55 9.32 -6.23
CA ALA A 109 -2.24 8.53 -7.25
C ALA A 109 -1.35 7.38 -7.75
N TYR A 110 -0.11 7.70 -8.12
CA TYR A 110 0.84 6.70 -8.62
C TYR A 110 1.09 5.60 -7.59
N ILE A 111 1.29 5.97 -6.32
CA ILE A 111 1.52 5.01 -5.23
C ILE A 111 0.30 4.14 -4.99
N MET A 112 -0.91 4.71 -4.89
CA MET A 112 -2.14 3.93 -4.71
C MET A 112 -2.36 2.93 -5.85
N MET A 113 -2.05 3.32 -7.08
CA MET A 113 -2.12 2.46 -8.25
C MET A 113 -1.11 1.31 -8.15
N LEU A 114 0.15 1.61 -7.81
CA LEU A 114 1.21 0.63 -7.61
C LEU A 114 0.85 -0.41 -6.54
N LEU A 115 0.36 0.05 -5.39
CA LEU A 115 -0.07 -0.82 -4.30
C LEU A 115 -1.26 -1.70 -4.72
N SER A 116 -2.23 -1.13 -5.45
CA SER A 116 -3.46 -1.85 -5.80
C SER A 116 -3.33 -2.83 -6.95
N THR A 117 -2.41 -2.62 -7.89
CA THR A 117 -2.30 -3.48 -9.08
C THR A 117 -1.05 -4.34 -9.08
N GLN A 118 0.08 -3.81 -8.60
CA GLN A 118 1.36 -4.53 -8.66
C GLN A 118 1.63 -5.29 -7.37
N LEU A 119 1.50 -4.62 -6.22
CA LEU A 119 1.92 -5.21 -4.94
C LEU A 119 0.85 -6.10 -4.31
N PHE A 120 -0.40 -5.61 -4.29
CA PHE A 120 -1.55 -6.27 -3.71
C PHE A 120 -2.66 -6.52 -4.73
N GLY A 121 -2.27 -6.63 -6.00
CA GLY A 121 -3.17 -6.88 -7.13
C GLY A 121 -4.03 -8.13 -6.94
N ASP A 122 -5.31 -8.01 -7.32
CA ASP A 122 -6.17 -9.17 -7.55
C ASP A 122 -5.99 -9.72 -8.97
N LYS A 123 -6.70 -10.80 -9.30
CA LYS A 123 -6.61 -11.46 -10.62
C LYS A 123 -6.91 -10.54 -11.81
N SER A 124 -7.65 -9.47 -11.60
CA SER A 124 -8.09 -8.56 -12.65
C SER A 124 -7.22 -7.29 -12.74
N ALA A 125 -6.55 -6.93 -11.65
CA ALA A 125 -5.74 -5.71 -11.49
C ALA A 125 -6.44 -4.44 -12.03
N ASN A 126 -7.78 -4.42 -12.07
CA ASN A 126 -8.56 -3.38 -12.74
C ASN A 126 -9.16 -2.36 -11.77
N ARG A 127 -8.77 -2.41 -10.49
CA ARG A 127 -9.33 -1.62 -9.41
C ARG A 127 -8.24 -1.07 -8.51
N VAL A 128 -8.42 0.19 -8.11
CA VAL A 128 -7.62 0.87 -7.10
C VAL A 128 -8.42 0.88 -5.81
N HIS A 129 -7.86 0.33 -4.73
CA HIS A 129 -8.55 0.26 -3.44
C HIS A 129 -8.34 1.55 -2.65
N ILE A 130 -9.42 2.13 -2.11
CA ILE A 130 -9.33 3.35 -1.28
C ILE A 130 -8.73 3.09 0.11
N ARG A 131 -8.52 1.82 0.48
CA ARG A 131 -7.85 1.43 1.74
C ARG A 131 -6.45 2.01 1.89
N TRP A 132 -5.83 2.45 0.79
CA TRP A 132 -4.49 3.02 0.79
C TRP A 132 -4.45 4.51 1.18
N LEU A 133 -5.61 5.17 1.26
CA LEU A 133 -5.72 6.59 1.62
C LEU A 133 -4.94 6.99 2.89
N PRO A 134 -4.96 6.21 4.00
CA PRO A 134 -4.25 6.59 5.22
C PRO A 134 -2.73 6.65 5.02
N PHE A 135 -2.20 5.76 4.18
CA PHE A 135 -0.78 5.72 3.88
C PHE A 135 -0.37 6.88 2.97
N VAL A 136 -1.17 7.17 1.93
CA VAL A 136 -0.83 8.24 0.99
C VAL A 136 -1.20 9.64 1.50
N ALA A 137 -1.96 9.75 2.60
CA ALA A 137 -2.23 11.03 3.25
C ALA A 137 -0.92 11.73 3.62
N ASN A 138 0.01 10.99 4.23
CA ASN A 138 1.33 11.45 4.59
C ASN A 138 2.43 10.63 3.89
N LEU A 139 2.87 11.13 2.73
CA LEU A 139 3.90 10.49 1.89
C LEU A 139 5.26 10.38 2.59
N ASP A 140 5.58 11.27 3.54
CA ASP A 140 6.85 11.27 4.26
C ASP A 140 6.93 10.14 5.29
N GLU A 141 5.78 9.75 5.83
CA GLU A 141 5.67 8.67 6.82
C GLU A 141 5.60 7.28 6.18
N MET A 142 5.34 7.20 4.86
CA MET A 142 5.22 5.92 4.16
C MET A 142 6.49 5.07 4.24
N GLY A 143 7.67 5.69 4.33
CA GLY A 143 8.95 4.99 4.43
C GLY A 143 9.15 4.25 5.76
N ARG A 144 8.32 4.51 6.77
CA ARG A 144 8.39 3.80 8.07
C ARG A 144 7.79 2.41 8.04
N TYR A 145 7.00 2.08 7.01
CA TYR A 145 6.32 0.80 6.91
C TYR A 145 7.16 -0.27 6.24
N SER A 146 7.05 -1.49 6.75
CA SER A 146 7.65 -2.68 6.15
C SER A 146 6.84 -3.18 4.95
N TRP A 147 6.95 -2.49 3.82
CA TRP A 147 6.28 -2.88 2.56
C TRP A 147 6.71 -4.26 2.07
N GLY A 148 7.96 -4.66 2.32
CA GLY A 148 8.49 -5.98 1.99
C GLY A 148 7.82 -7.10 2.77
N SER A 149 7.65 -6.94 4.10
CA SER A 149 6.92 -7.92 4.91
C SER A 149 5.44 -7.99 4.54
N ALA A 150 4.82 -6.84 4.25
CA ALA A 150 3.44 -6.80 3.78
C ALA A 150 3.26 -7.55 2.45
N ALA A 151 4.18 -7.35 1.50
CA ALA A 151 4.19 -8.06 0.23
C ALA A 151 4.37 -9.58 0.42
N LEU A 152 5.29 -10.00 1.28
CA LEU A 152 5.52 -11.42 1.57
C LEU A 152 4.30 -12.08 2.21
N ALA A 153 3.66 -11.42 3.17
CA ALA A 153 2.42 -11.90 3.80
C ALA A 153 1.29 -12.05 2.78
N TRP A 154 1.19 -11.10 1.83
CA TRP A 154 0.22 -11.19 0.74
C TRP A 154 0.51 -12.36 -0.21
N LEU A 155 1.77 -12.56 -0.60
CA LEU A 155 2.19 -13.68 -1.45
C LEU A 155 1.88 -15.03 -0.79
N TYR A 156 2.20 -15.17 0.49
CA TYR A 156 1.85 -16.36 1.26
C TYR A 156 0.33 -16.62 1.22
N ARG A 157 -0.49 -15.58 1.43
CA ARG A 157 -1.95 -15.68 1.33
C ARG A 157 -2.41 -16.12 -0.07
N CYS A 158 -1.81 -15.58 -1.12
CA CYS A 158 -2.09 -15.96 -2.51
C CYS A 158 -1.76 -17.45 -2.77
N MET A 159 -0.59 -17.91 -2.31
CA MET A 159 -0.20 -19.32 -2.40
C MET A 159 -1.16 -20.23 -1.62
N CYS A 160 -1.50 -19.88 -0.38
CA CYS A 160 -2.46 -20.63 0.42
C CYS A 160 -3.83 -20.73 -0.25
N ARG A 161 -4.33 -19.65 -0.89
CA ARG A 161 -5.60 -19.68 -1.64
C ARG A 161 -5.54 -20.59 -2.86
N VAL A 162 -4.39 -20.69 -3.53
CA VAL A 162 -4.20 -21.58 -4.68
C VAL A 162 -4.09 -23.04 -4.21
N ALA A 163 -3.37 -23.29 -3.12
CA ALA A 163 -3.19 -24.63 -2.54
C ALA A 163 -4.46 -25.17 -1.86
N ASN A 164 -5.23 -24.32 -1.16
CA ASN A 164 -6.44 -24.70 -0.40
C ASN A 164 -7.75 -24.59 -1.21
N ARG A 165 -7.72 -24.75 -2.54
CA ARG A 165 -8.95 -24.76 -3.36
C ARG A 165 -9.97 -25.85 -2.95
N ASN A 166 -9.59 -26.79 -2.08
CA ASN A 166 -10.42 -27.89 -1.61
C ASN A 166 -11.04 -27.73 -0.21
N VAL A 167 -10.81 -26.62 0.51
CA VAL A 167 -11.45 -26.41 1.83
C VAL A 167 -12.05 -25.01 1.87
N THR A 168 -13.26 -24.88 1.35
CA THR A 168 -14.06 -23.67 1.46
C THR A 168 -14.46 -23.40 2.91
N ASN A 169 -14.39 -22.11 3.29
CA ASN A 169 -15.13 -21.46 4.39
C ASN A 169 -14.58 -21.39 5.83
N HIS A 170 -13.38 -21.90 6.16
CA HIS A 170 -12.80 -21.67 7.51
C HIS A 170 -11.58 -20.74 7.56
N ALA A 171 -10.95 -20.43 6.43
CA ALA A 171 -9.72 -19.63 6.38
C ALA A 171 -9.90 -18.13 6.73
N MET A 172 -11.11 -17.57 6.66
CA MET A 172 -11.34 -16.14 6.94
C MET A 172 -11.11 -15.77 8.42
N LYS A 173 -11.17 -16.72 9.36
CA LYS A 173 -10.88 -16.46 10.79
C LYS A 173 -9.39 -16.56 11.15
N VAL A 174 -8.59 -17.21 10.31
CA VAL A 174 -7.14 -17.39 10.54
C VAL A 174 -6.34 -16.16 10.06
N ASP A 175 -6.94 -15.33 9.20
CA ASP A 175 -6.33 -14.13 8.61
C ASP A 175 -6.01 -13.02 9.66
N SER A 176 -6.76 -12.89 10.76
CA SER A 176 -6.43 -11.95 11.85
C SER A 176 -5.32 -12.45 12.78
N PHE A 177 -5.02 -13.74 12.80
CA PHE A 177 -4.06 -14.32 13.75
C PHE A 177 -2.62 -14.31 13.22
N PHE A 178 -2.41 -14.56 11.93
CA PHE A 178 -1.06 -14.64 11.35
C PHE A 178 -0.42 -13.27 11.10
N ILE A 179 -1.23 -12.27 10.78
CA ILE A 179 -0.79 -10.88 10.77
C ILE A 179 -0.31 -10.44 12.16
N ASN A 180 -0.96 -10.91 13.23
CA ASN A 180 -0.55 -10.67 14.61
C ASN A 180 0.68 -11.48 15.06
N LEU A 181 1.04 -12.55 14.34
CA LEU A 181 2.20 -13.37 14.70
C LEU A 181 3.51 -12.69 14.27
N VAL A 182 3.51 -11.99 13.13
CA VAL A 182 4.65 -11.19 12.68
C VAL A 182 4.89 -9.97 13.60
N THR A 183 3.84 -9.42 14.21
CA THR A 183 3.96 -8.30 15.15
C THR A 183 4.50 -8.71 16.54
N HIS A 184 4.28 -9.94 16.99
CA HIS A 184 4.80 -10.41 18.28
C HIS A 184 6.30 -10.76 18.25
N SER A 185 6.85 -11.14 17.09
CA SER A 185 8.29 -11.43 16.96
C SER A 185 9.14 -10.17 17.16
N ASN A 186 8.67 -9.00 16.72
CA ASN A 186 9.41 -7.72 16.85
C ASN A 186 9.30 -7.04 18.22
N ARG A 187 8.48 -7.54 19.16
CA ARG A 187 8.45 -7.05 20.55
C ARG A 187 9.37 -7.84 21.49
N GLY A 188 9.97 -8.94 21.05
CA GLY A 188 10.84 -9.80 21.88
C GLY A 188 12.28 -9.30 22.06
N GLY A 189 12.70 -8.23 21.38
CA GLY A 189 14.10 -7.80 21.32
C GLY A 189 14.56 -6.77 22.36
N LEU A 190 13.66 -6.23 23.20
CA LEU A 190 13.99 -5.20 24.20
C LEU A 190 13.65 -5.66 25.61
N GLN A 191 14.21 -6.78 26.04
CA GLN A 191 14.34 -7.11 27.47
C GLN A 191 15.44 -8.14 27.69
N GLN A 192 16.70 -7.77 27.40
CA GLN A 192 17.87 -8.47 27.93
C GLN A 192 19.13 -7.59 27.79
N SER A 193 19.29 -6.64 28.71
CA SER A 193 20.62 -6.27 29.23
C SER A 193 20.46 -5.36 30.45
N ASN A 194 20.70 -5.94 31.62
CA ASN A 194 21.48 -5.32 32.69
C ASN A 194 21.77 -6.41 33.72
N GLY A 195 22.84 -7.16 33.45
CA GLY A 195 23.49 -8.01 34.43
C GLY A 195 24.30 -7.14 35.41
N THR A 196 23.96 -7.27 36.68
CA THR A 196 24.85 -7.48 37.84
C THR A 196 26.29 -6.98 37.77
N VAL A 197 26.71 -6.10 38.70
CA VAL A 197 28.01 -6.22 39.40
C VAL A 197 27.88 -5.74 40.85
N HIS A 198 28.53 -6.52 41.72
CA HIS A 198 28.67 -6.46 43.18
C HIS A 198 29.17 -5.15 43.79
N GLY A 199 28.84 -5.02 45.08
CA GLY A 199 29.51 -4.23 46.12
C GLY A 199 28.92 -4.57 47.48
#